data_AF-A0A8J2MSV7-F1
#
_entry.id   AF-A0A8J2MSV7-F1
#
_cell.length_a   1.000
_cell.length_b   1.000
_cell.length_c   1.000
_cell.angle_alpha   90.00
_cell.angle_beta   90.00
_cell.angle_gamma   90.00
#
_symmetry.space_group_name_H-M   'P 1'
#
loop_
_entity.id
_entity.type
_entity.pdbx_description
1 polymer ?
#
loop_
_entity_poly.entity_id
_entity_poly.type
_entity_poly.pdbx_seq_one_letter_code
_entity_poly.pdbx_strand_id
1 'polypeptide(L)'
;MLHYATIMERKGPLWNMNCMRPESKNRDSKITSRITLNRTNISKTLAIKSQLILNHRLRNRLVSNKLYESNKSTLKSVPELQEYCSYAKLLSFSLSDKVTEFDFITFRGKDIQKNVILMMLTESDRCFFNVHAIFEDNANTLFIVPKDITEFIYYDEHFQSYRLHGSSINVKNWKILNIQDLKYCNVSRICFSGNGFQYIPKRWI
;
A
#
# COMPACT_ATOMS: atom_id res chain seq x y z
N MET A 1 -8.66 -7.12 26.61
CA MET A 1 -9.16 -6.26 25.50
C MET A 1 -10.33 -6.92 24.73
N LEU A 2 -11.29 -7.57 25.41
CA LEU A 2 -12.43 -8.21 24.71
C LEU A 2 -13.51 -7.19 24.29
N HIS A 3 -13.70 -6.11 25.07
CA HIS A 3 -14.74 -5.12 24.81
C HIS A 3 -14.66 -4.44 23.44
N TYR A 4 -13.47 -4.20 22.89
CA TYR A 4 -13.35 -3.48 21.63
C TYR A 4 -13.91 -4.28 20.44
N ALA A 5 -13.66 -5.58 20.38
CA ALA A 5 -14.23 -6.43 19.34
C ALA A 5 -15.76 -6.47 19.45
N THR A 6 -16.29 -6.67 20.67
CA THR A 6 -17.74 -6.71 20.90
C THR A 6 -18.44 -5.38 20.62
N ILE A 7 -17.78 -4.25 20.94
CA ILE A 7 -18.28 -2.92 20.62
C ILE A 7 -18.24 -2.69 19.11
N MET A 8 -17.17 -3.10 18.42
CA MET A 8 -17.08 -3.00 16.96
C MET A 8 -18.16 -3.80 16.25
N GLU A 9 -18.49 -5.01 16.71
CA GLU A 9 -19.59 -5.81 16.14
C GLU A 9 -20.96 -5.20 16.38
N ARG A 10 -21.15 -4.45 17.46
CA ARG A 10 -22.44 -3.84 17.80
C ARG A 10 -22.62 -2.44 17.20
N LYS A 11 -21.53 -1.70 17.02
CA LYS A 11 -21.55 -0.26 16.73
C LYS A 11 -20.67 0.15 15.53
N GLY A 12 -20.00 -0.81 14.88
CA GLY A 12 -19.11 -0.53 13.76
C GLY A 12 -17.73 0.01 14.19
N PRO A 13 -16.95 0.59 13.25
CA PRO A 13 -15.57 0.99 13.49
C PRO A 13 -15.42 2.00 14.62
N LEU A 14 -14.51 1.73 15.56
CA LEU A 14 -14.26 2.62 16.69
C LEU A 14 -13.83 4.02 16.27
N TRP A 15 -13.15 4.20 15.13
CA TRP A 15 -12.73 5.51 14.64
C TRP A 15 -13.92 6.49 14.52
N ASN A 16 -15.11 6.00 14.14
CA ASN A 16 -16.31 6.84 14.00
C ASN A 16 -16.89 7.28 15.34
N MET A 17 -16.60 6.54 16.42
CA MET A 17 -17.02 6.85 17.80
C MET A 17 -15.88 7.48 18.61
N ASN A 18 -14.68 7.54 18.04
CA ASN A 18 -13.49 7.93 18.77
C ASN A 18 -13.47 9.45 18.97
N CYS A 19 -13.70 9.89 20.21
CA CYS A 19 -13.50 11.27 20.61
C CYS A 19 -12.04 11.57 21.01
N MET A 20 -11.15 10.57 21.01
CA MET A 20 -9.76 10.78 21.41
C MET A 20 -8.98 11.55 20.32
N ARG A 21 -8.42 12.68 20.73
CA ARG A 21 -7.52 13.49 19.91
C ARG A 21 -6.25 12.67 19.60
N PRO A 22 -5.78 12.61 18.34
CA PRO A 22 -4.54 11.91 18.01
C PRO A 22 -3.34 12.73 18.47
N GLU A 23 -3.01 12.64 19.76
CA GLU A 23 -1.91 13.40 20.37
C GLU A 23 -0.52 13.05 19.80
N SER A 24 -0.38 11.84 19.25
CA SER A 24 0.85 11.34 18.65
C SER A 24 1.27 12.12 17.41
N LYS A 25 0.32 12.67 16.62
CA LYS A 25 0.63 13.44 15.40
C LYS A 25 1.40 14.72 15.69
N ASN A 26 1.25 15.27 16.89
CA ASN A 26 1.91 16.50 17.30
C ASN A 26 3.12 16.23 18.21
N ARG A 27 3.57 14.98 18.34
CA ARG A 27 4.64 14.59 19.26
C ARG A 27 5.93 15.35 18.98
N ASP A 28 6.37 15.41 17.72
CA ASP A 28 7.61 16.09 17.34
C ASP A 28 7.54 17.60 17.58
N SER A 29 6.38 18.21 17.32
CA SER A 29 6.12 19.62 17.59
C SER A 29 6.08 19.90 19.09
N LYS A 30 5.47 19.02 19.90
CA LYS A 30 5.46 19.10 21.37
C LYS A 30 6.87 18.97 21.96
N ILE A 31 7.65 17.99 21.50
CA ILE A 31 9.04 17.78 21.93
C ILE A 31 9.89 18.99 21.56
N THR A 32 9.79 19.46 20.31
CA THR A 32 10.56 20.61 19.85
C THR A 32 10.19 21.86 20.64
N SER A 33 8.89 22.12 20.86
CA SER A 33 8.42 23.27 21.63
C SER A 33 9.01 23.27 23.04
N ARG A 34 9.00 22.12 23.73
CA ARG A 34 9.59 21.94 25.07
C ARG A 34 11.09 22.27 25.10
N ILE A 35 11.85 21.80 24.11
CA ILE A 35 13.31 22.05 24.03
C ILE A 35 13.60 23.53 23.75
N THR A 36 12.71 24.21 23.02
CA THR A 36 12.87 25.62 22.64
C THR A 36 12.38 26.62 23.68
N LEU A 37 11.71 26.19 24.77
CA LEU A 37 11.16 27.07 25.81
C LEU A 37 12.20 28.02 26.42
N ASN A 38 13.46 27.58 26.51
CA ASN A 38 14.55 28.36 27.10
C ASN A 38 15.22 29.31 26.10
N ARG A 39 14.73 29.44 24.87
CA ARG A 39 15.30 30.35 23.86
C ARG A 39 14.55 31.67 23.83
N THR A 40 15.29 32.76 23.73
CA THR A 40 14.76 34.14 23.66
C THR A 40 13.76 34.36 22.53
N ASN A 41 13.88 33.65 21.41
CA ASN A 41 12.91 33.72 20.31
C ASN A 41 12.45 32.32 19.87
N ILE A 42 11.45 31.81 20.60
CA ILE A 42 10.87 30.47 20.44
C ILE A 42 10.31 30.29 19.02
N SER A 43 9.52 31.24 18.53
CA SER A 43 8.88 31.17 17.22
C SER A 43 9.90 31.14 16.08
N LYS A 44 10.92 32.00 16.12
CA LYS A 44 12.01 32.00 15.14
C LYS A 44 12.76 30.67 15.12
N THR A 45 13.03 30.08 16.29
CA THR A 45 13.72 28.79 16.38
C THR A 45 12.89 27.66 15.79
N LEU A 46 11.58 27.63 16.09
CA LEU A 46 10.66 26.63 15.54
C LEU A 46 10.53 26.71 14.02
N ALA A 47 10.47 27.93 13.48
CA ALA A 47 10.39 28.17 12.04
C ALA A 47 11.66 27.69 11.31
N ILE A 48 12.84 28.08 11.79
CA ILE A 48 14.13 27.68 11.19
C ILE A 48 14.29 26.16 11.22
N LYS A 49 13.98 25.51 12.35
CA LYS A 49 14.07 24.05 12.43
C LYS A 49 13.13 23.36 11.44
N SER A 50 11.90 23.84 11.30
CA SER A 50 10.93 23.31 10.34
C SER A 50 11.41 23.46 8.89
N GLN A 51 11.99 24.62 8.55
CA GLN A 51 12.57 24.88 7.23
C GLN A 51 13.76 23.94 6.93
N LEU A 52 14.66 23.74 7.89
CA LEU A 52 15.81 22.85 7.72
C LEU A 52 15.37 21.39 7.54
N ILE A 53 14.39 20.91 8.30
CA ILE A 53 13.82 19.56 8.16
C ILE A 53 13.19 19.40 6.77
N LEU A 54 12.44 20.39 6.29
CA LEU A 54 11.84 20.36 4.96
C LEU A 54 12.92 20.31 3.87
N ASN A 55 13.92 21.19 3.94
CA ASN A 55 15.01 21.23 2.98
C ASN A 55 15.79 19.90 2.93
N HIS A 56 16.07 19.30 4.09
CA HIS A 56 16.70 17.99 4.15
C HIS A 56 15.84 16.91 3.48
N ARG A 57 14.52 16.88 3.75
CA ARG A 57 13.59 15.94 3.12
C ARG A 57 13.52 16.11 1.60
N LEU A 58 13.45 17.36 1.12
CA LEU A 58 13.42 17.66 -0.30
C LEU A 58 14.72 17.26 -0.98
N ARG A 59 15.87 17.62 -0.39
CA ARG A 59 17.19 17.28 -0.93
C ARG A 59 17.41 15.77 -1.00
N ASN A 60 17.03 15.02 0.03
CA ASN A 60 17.19 13.56 0.01
C ASN A 60 16.22 12.87 -0.98
N ARG A 61 15.00 13.40 -1.17
CA ARG A 61 14.06 12.84 -2.16
C ARG A 61 14.47 13.10 -3.61
N LEU A 62 15.16 14.21 -3.89
CA LEU A 62 15.60 14.58 -5.24
C LEU A 62 16.83 13.79 -5.72
N VAL A 63 17.59 13.17 -4.80
CA VAL A 63 18.83 12.45 -5.14
C VAL A 63 18.59 11.02 -5.59
N SER A 64 17.43 10.41 -5.29
CA SER A 64 17.08 9.09 -5.79
C SER A 64 16.36 9.20 -7.15
N ASN A 65 17.08 8.91 -8.24
CA ASN A 65 16.48 8.77 -9.56
C ASN A 65 15.65 7.48 -9.71
N LYS A 66 15.70 6.57 -8.74
CA LYS A 66 14.82 5.40 -8.73
C LYS A 66 13.43 5.81 -8.28
N LEU A 67 12.44 5.55 -9.12
CA LEU A 67 11.03 5.81 -8.84
C LEU A 67 10.49 4.98 -7.66
N TYR A 68 11.21 3.92 -7.28
CA TYR A 68 10.90 3.04 -6.16
C TYR A 68 12.17 2.59 -5.43
N GLU A 69 12.02 2.18 -4.18
CA GLU A 69 13.07 1.56 -3.38
C GLU A 69 12.77 0.05 -3.23
N SER A 70 13.80 -0.79 -3.24
CA SER A 70 13.68 -2.25 -3.13
C SER A 70 14.81 -2.80 -2.24
N ASN A 71 14.50 -3.73 -1.34
CA ASN A 71 15.49 -4.27 -0.39
C ASN A 71 15.96 -5.70 -0.69
N LYS A 72 15.11 -6.54 -1.29
CA LYS A 72 15.41 -7.95 -1.59
C LYS A 72 14.92 -8.32 -2.98
N SER A 73 15.85 -8.81 -3.80
CA SER A 73 15.59 -9.23 -5.17
C SER A 73 16.21 -10.59 -5.43
N THR A 74 15.47 -11.48 -6.08
CA THR A 74 16.00 -12.72 -6.62
C THR A 74 15.99 -12.64 -8.13
N LEU A 75 17.15 -12.82 -8.76
CA LEU A 75 17.22 -12.97 -10.20
C LEU A 75 16.70 -14.37 -10.56
N LYS A 76 15.67 -14.43 -11.40
CA LYS A 76 15.08 -15.69 -11.86
C LYS A 76 15.03 -15.68 -13.38
N SER A 77 15.22 -16.85 -13.96
CA SER A 77 14.94 -17.03 -15.38
C SER A 77 13.42 -17.08 -15.57
N VAL A 78 12.92 -16.51 -16.66
CA VAL A 78 11.49 -16.49 -17.00
C VAL A 78 10.76 -17.85 -16.84
N PRO A 79 11.33 -19.01 -17.26
CA PRO A 79 10.67 -20.31 -17.08
C PRO A 79 10.66 -20.85 -15.62
N GLU A 80 11.45 -20.28 -14.71
CA GLU A 80 11.51 -20.69 -13.29
C GLU A 80 10.45 -19.99 -12.43
N LEU A 81 9.65 -19.10 -13.03
CA LEU A 81 8.59 -18.40 -12.33
C LEU A 81 7.47 -19.37 -11.93
N GLN A 82 7.10 -19.34 -10.65
CA GLN A 82 5.95 -20.08 -10.14
C GLN A 82 4.71 -19.65 -10.92
N GLU A 83 3.89 -20.59 -11.42
CA GLU A 83 2.74 -20.31 -12.30
C GLU A 83 3.06 -19.60 -13.64
N TYR A 84 4.30 -19.70 -14.14
CA TYR A 84 4.72 -19.14 -15.43
C TYR A 84 3.71 -19.37 -16.55
N CYS A 85 3.15 -20.58 -16.72
CA CYS A 85 2.16 -20.86 -17.78
C CYS A 85 0.91 -19.96 -17.75
N SER A 86 0.52 -19.46 -16.56
CA SER A 86 -0.61 -18.55 -16.39
C SER A 86 -0.26 -17.12 -16.78
N TYR A 87 0.96 -16.67 -16.44
CA TYR A 87 1.45 -15.33 -16.75
C TYR A 87 2.04 -15.19 -18.14
N ALA A 88 2.62 -16.25 -18.69
CA ALA A 88 3.36 -16.27 -19.93
C ALA A 88 2.53 -15.79 -21.11
N LYS A 89 1.21 -16.08 -21.12
CA LYS A 89 0.26 -15.59 -22.13
C LYS A 89 -0.01 -14.08 -22.06
N LEU A 90 0.16 -13.48 -20.89
CA LEU A 90 -0.01 -12.04 -20.67
C LEU A 90 1.32 -11.28 -20.82
N LEU A 91 2.41 -11.92 -20.39
CA LEU A 91 3.77 -11.43 -20.44
C LEU A 91 4.44 -11.58 -21.82
N SER A 92 3.76 -12.20 -22.79
CA SER A 92 4.32 -12.57 -24.11
C SER A 92 4.89 -11.41 -24.93
N PHE A 93 4.72 -10.17 -24.49
CA PHE A 93 5.08 -8.97 -25.24
C PHE A 93 6.35 -8.24 -24.78
N SER A 94 6.93 -8.51 -23.59
CA SER A 94 7.93 -7.56 -23.07
C SER A 94 8.85 -8.04 -21.93
N LEU A 95 9.19 -9.32 -21.83
CA LEU A 95 10.18 -9.76 -20.85
C LEU A 95 11.43 -10.28 -21.55
N SER A 96 12.58 -9.75 -21.16
CA SER A 96 13.87 -10.35 -21.51
C SER A 96 14.07 -11.67 -20.76
N ASP A 97 15.01 -12.50 -21.22
CA ASP A 97 15.25 -13.85 -20.70
C ASP A 97 15.52 -13.92 -19.18
N LYS A 98 15.93 -12.79 -18.57
CA LYS A 98 16.24 -12.67 -17.14
C LYS A 98 15.41 -11.57 -16.52
N VAL A 99 14.72 -11.91 -15.43
CA VAL A 99 13.85 -10.99 -14.70
C VAL A 99 14.26 -11.00 -13.24
N THR A 100 14.24 -9.82 -12.61
CA THR A 100 14.44 -9.71 -11.17
C THR A 100 13.08 -9.70 -10.49
N GLU A 101 12.82 -10.71 -9.65
CA GLU A 101 11.63 -10.76 -8.82
C GLU A 101 11.90 -10.07 -7.48
N PHE A 102 10.97 -9.21 -7.07
CA PHE A 102 11.00 -8.54 -5.78
C PHE A 102 9.94 -9.10 -4.83
N ASP A 103 10.31 -9.23 -3.56
CA ASP A 103 9.33 -9.50 -2.50
C ASP A 103 8.58 -8.24 -2.07
N PHE A 104 9.25 -7.08 -2.21
CA PHE A 104 8.81 -5.80 -1.70
C PHE A 104 9.37 -4.64 -2.51
N ILE A 105 8.50 -3.66 -2.80
CA ILE A 105 8.89 -2.36 -3.34
C ILE A 105 8.20 -1.23 -2.54
N THR A 106 8.89 -0.11 -2.42
CA THR A 106 8.32 1.14 -1.90
C THR A 106 8.17 2.13 -3.04
N PHE A 107 6.94 2.44 -3.45
CA PHE A 107 6.66 3.43 -4.49
C PHE A 107 5.95 4.64 -3.88
N ARG A 108 6.58 5.83 -3.94
CA ARG A 108 6.05 7.08 -3.37
C ARG A 108 5.64 6.96 -1.89
N GLY A 109 6.35 6.15 -1.11
CA GLY A 109 6.03 5.87 0.29
C GLY A 109 4.85 4.91 0.49
N LYS A 110 4.37 4.25 -0.58
CA LYS A 110 3.43 3.14 -0.52
C LYS A 110 4.20 1.82 -0.60
N ASP A 111 3.98 0.98 0.39
CA ASP A 111 4.67 -0.28 0.57
C ASP A 111 3.92 -1.42 -0.13
N ILE A 112 4.42 -1.90 -1.26
CA ILE A 112 3.78 -2.94 -2.08
C ILE A 112 4.54 -4.26 -1.90
N GLN A 113 3.84 -5.26 -1.36
CA GLN A 113 4.34 -6.61 -1.11
C GLN A 113 3.42 -7.64 -1.78
N LYS A 114 3.88 -8.89 -1.84
CA LYS A 114 3.01 -10.03 -2.15
C LYS A 114 1.82 -10.09 -1.18
N ASN A 115 0.65 -10.48 -1.67
CA ASN A 115 -0.64 -10.53 -0.95
C ASN A 115 -1.20 -9.18 -0.45
N VAL A 116 -0.71 -8.07 -1.00
CA VAL A 116 -1.25 -6.74 -0.73
C VAL A 116 -2.33 -6.41 -1.76
N ILE A 117 -3.34 -5.63 -1.36
CA ILE A 117 -4.40 -5.21 -2.26
C ILE A 117 -4.10 -3.83 -2.82
N LEU A 118 -4.11 -3.73 -4.15
CA LEU A 118 -4.16 -2.48 -4.88
C LEU A 118 -5.62 -2.18 -5.21
N MET A 119 -6.07 -0.98 -4.85
CA MET A 119 -7.36 -0.45 -5.28
C MET A 119 -7.12 0.65 -6.29
N MET A 120 -7.81 0.56 -7.43
CA MET A 120 -7.84 1.61 -8.45
C MET A 120 -9.26 2.14 -8.59
N LEU A 121 -9.38 3.46 -8.76
CA LEU A 121 -10.62 4.11 -9.11
C LEU A 121 -10.68 4.23 -10.63
N THR A 122 -11.66 3.57 -11.25
CA THR A 122 -12.04 3.79 -12.65
C THR A 122 -13.28 4.70 -12.71
N GLU A 123 -13.65 5.17 -13.90
CA GLU A 123 -14.78 6.09 -14.10
C GLU A 123 -16.12 5.50 -13.64
N SER A 124 -16.28 4.18 -13.75
CA SER A 124 -17.52 3.47 -13.44
C SER A 124 -17.52 2.80 -12.06
N ASP A 125 -16.37 2.35 -11.54
CA ASP A 125 -16.32 1.61 -10.27
C ASP A 125 -14.91 1.56 -9.61
N ARG A 126 -14.80 0.82 -8.51
CA ARG A 126 -13.55 0.51 -7.82
C ARG A 126 -13.07 -0.88 -8.21
N CYS A 127 -11.90 -0.96 -8.80
CA CYS A 127 -11.25 -2.24 -9.08
C CYS A 127 -10.28 -2.62 -7.96
N PHE A 128 -10.30 -3.89 -7.56
CA PHE A 128 -9.44 -4.42 -6.52
C PHE A 128 -8.57 -5.54 -7.07
N PHE A 129 -7.28 -5.47 -6.73
CA PHE A 129 -6.24 -6.29 -7.29
C PHE A 129 -5.38 -6.86 -6.17
N ASN A 130 -5.26 -8.18 -6.07
CA ASN A 130 -4.36 -8.82 -5.11
C ASN A 130 -3.00 -9.07 -5.76
N VAL A 131 -1.94 -8.46 -5.23
CA VAL A 131 -0.58 -8.56 -5.76
C VAL A 131 -0.04 -9.97 -5.54
N HIS A 132 0.27 -10.67 -6.63
CA HIS A 132 0.89 -11.98 -6.54
C HIS A 132 2.41 -11.90 -6.67
N ALA A 133 2.88 -11.17 -7.68
CA ALA A 133 4.31 -11.05 -7.96
C ALA A 133 4.67 -9.65 -8.49
N ILE A 134 5.95 -9.30 -8.32
CA ILE A 134 6.55 -8.03 -8.70
C ILE A 134 7.84 -8.34 -9.43
N PHE A 135 8.00 -7.78 -10.62
CA PHE A 135 9.09 -8.07 -11.53
C PHE A 135 9.72 -6.78 -12.06
N GLU A 136 11.02 -6.81 -12.31
CA GLU A 136 11.72 -5.80 -13.10
C GLU A 136 12.50 -6.50 -14.21
N ASP A 137 12.29 -6.01 -15.42
CA ASP A 137 13.00 -6.46 -16.61
C ASP A 137 14.38 -5.77 -16.72
N ASN A 138 15.26 -6.30 -17.57
CA ASN A 138 16.60 -5.73 -17.78
C ASN A 138 16.59 -4.27 -18.28
N ALA A 139 15.47 -3.79 -18.82
CA ALA A 139 15.27 -2.39 -19.18
C ALA A 139 14.91 -1.48 -17.99
N ASN A 140 14.97 -1.97 -16.74
CA ASN A 140 14.50 -1.33 -15.51
C ASN A 140 13.01 -0.96 -15.53
N THR A 141 12.21 -1.73 -16.27
CA THR A 141 10.76 -1.57 -16.31
C THR A 141 10.11 -2.48 -15.27
N LEU A 142 9.41 -1.85 -14.32
CA LEU A 142 8.72 -2.53 -13.23
C LEU A 142 7.31 -2.98 -13.67
N PHE A 143 7.04 -4.26 -13.50
CA PHE A 143 5.76 -4.91 -13.75
C PHE A 143 5.21 -5.52 -12.46
N ILE A 144 3.92 -5.32 -12.20
CA ILE A 144 3.22 -5.99 -11.11
C ILE A 144 2.15 -6.87 -11.72
N VAL A 145 2.09 -8.11 -11.24
CA VAL A 145 1.12 -9.10 -11.66
C VAL A 145 0.10 -9.32 -10.55
N PRO A 146 -1.01 -8.56 -10.53
CA PRO A 146 -2.11 -8.85 -9.64
C PRO A 146 -3.16 -9.80 -10.22
N LYS A 147 -3.87 -10.47 -9.30
CA LYS A 147 -5.17 -11.11 -9.54
C LYS A 147 -6.28 -10.09 -9.38
N ASP A 148 -7.18 -9.99 -10.36
CA ASP A 148 -8.42 -9.23 -10.19
C ASP A 148 -9.35 -9.96 -9.21
N ILE A 149 -9.82 -9.23 -8.20
CA ILE A 149 -10.74 -9.74 -7.16
C ILE A 149 -12.01 -8.90 -7.06
N THR A 150 -12.24 -8.00 -8.03
CA THR A 150 -13.32 -7.00 -7.98
C THR A 150 -14.71 -7.64 -7.86
N GLU A 151 -14.97 -8.72 -8.60
CA GLU A 151 -16.26 -9.44 -8.59
C GLU A 151 -16.58 -10.12 -7.25
N PHE A 152 -15.57 -10.33 -6.40
CA PHE A 152 -15.69 -11.06 -5.14
C PHE A 152 -15.84 -10.13 -3.93
N ILE A 153 -16.05 -8.85 -4.18
CA ILE A 153 -16.05 -7.82 -3.15
C ILE A 153 -17.40 -7.11 -3.12
N TYR A 154 -17.94 -6.95 -1.92
CA TYR A 154 -19.07 -6.08 -1.67
C TYR A 154 -18.78 -5.14 -0.50
N TYR A 155 -19.47 -4.01 -0.47
CA TYR A 155 -19.33 -3.03 0.60
C TYR A 155 -20.19 -3.41 1.80
N ASP A 156 -19.55 -3.55 2.95
CA ASP A 156 -20.20 -3.75 4.24
C ASP A 156 -20.35 -2.39 4.94
N GLU A 157 -21.58 -1.87 4.97
CA GLU A 157 -21.90 -0.58 5.57
C GLU A 157 -21.65 -0.55 7.08
N HIS A 158 -21.84 -1.68 7.78
CA HIS A 158 -21.66 -1.75 9.22
C HIS A 158 -20.19 -1.55 9.59
N PHE A 159 -19.29 -2.27 8.92
CA PHE A 159 -17.85 -2.16 9.15
C PHE A 159 -17.19 -1.05 8.33
N GLN A 160 -17.94 -0.35 7.45
CA GLN A 160 -17.42 0.65 6.52
C GLN A 160 -16.21 0.13 5.73
N SER A 161 -16.26 -1.14 5.33
CA SER A 161 -15.15 -1.87 4.71
C SER A 161 -15.65 -2.79 3.62
N TYR A 162 -14.76 -3.29 2.78
CA TYR A 162 -15.11 -4.17 1.68
C TYR A 162 -14.93 -5.62 2.09
N ARG A 163 -15.98 -6.42 2.09
CA ARG A 163 -15.93 -7.84 2.45
C ARG A 163 -15.69 -8.69 1.23
N LEU A 164 -14.79 -9.67 1.38
CA LEU A 164 -14.54 -10.69 0.37
C LEU A 164 -15.54 -11.84 0.53
N HIS A 165 -16.17 -12.25 -0.56
CA HIS A 165 -17.04 -13.42 -0.64
C HIS A 165 -16.43 -14.48 -1.56
N GLY A 166 -16.50 -15.75 -1.15
CA GLY A 166 -16.01 -16.88 -1.93
C GLY A 166 -14.75 -17.53 -1.35
N SER A 167 -14.83 -18.82 -1.09
CA SER A 167 -13.73 -19.68 -0.68
C SER A 167 -13.02 -20.25 -1.90
N SER A 168 -12.39 -19.40 -2.71
CA SER A 168 -11.29 -19.75 -3.61
C SER A 168 -10.99 -18.59 -4.55
N ILE A 169 -9.84 -17.97 -4.34
CA ILE A 169 -9.21 -16.99 -5.25
C ILE A 169 -8.64 -17.78 -6.46
N ASN A 170 -9.51 -18.53 -7.15
CA ASN A 170 -9.20 -19.25 -8.40
C ASN A 170 -9.59 -18.39 -9.62
N VAL A 171 -9.52 -17.08 -9.46
CA VAL A 171 -9.76 -16.13 -10.55
C VAL A 171 -8.52 -16.16 -11.44
N LYS A 172 -8.70 -16.58 -12.69
CA LYS A 172 -7.66 -16.57 -13.74
C LYS A 172 -7.55 -15.23 -14.46
N ASN A 173 -8.22 -14.19 -13.96
CA ASN A 173 -8.15 -12.84 -14.52
C ASN A 173 -6.94 -12.13 -13.92
N TRP A 174 -5.82 -12.33 -14.59
CA TRP A 174 -4.57 -11.67 -14.28
C TRP A 174 -4.47 -10.38 -15.09
N LYS A 175 -3.92 -9.34 -14.47
CA LYS A 175 -3.61 -8.08 -15.15
C LYS A 175 -2.12 -7.81 -15.01
N ILE A 176 -1.55 -7.05 -15.93
CA ILE A 176 -0.21 -6.49 -15.79
C ILE A 176 -0.38 -5.00 -15.51
N LEU A 177 0.21 -4.52 -14.42
CA LEU A 177 0.25 -3.11 -14.08
C LEU A 177 1.67 -2.59 -14.26
N ASN A 178 1.78 -1.45 -14.94
CA ASN A 178 3.03 -0.73 -15.09
C ASN A 178 3.19 0.28 -13.95
N ILE A 179 4.40 0.85 -13.84
CA ILE A 179 4.69 1.90 -12.86
C ILE A 179 3.80 3.15 -12.99
N GLN A 180 3.23 3.40 -14.17
CA GLN A 180 2.31 4.52 -14.39
C GLN A 180 0.95 4.27 -13.71
N ASP A 181 0.45 3.04 -13.78
CA ASP A 181 -0.83 2.63 -13.17
C ASP A 181 -0.75 2.72 -11.64
N LEU A 182 0.43 2.46 -11.07
CA LEU A 182 0.69 2.57 -9.64
C LEU A 182 0.49 3.98 -9.07
N LYS A 183 0.55 5.03 -9.90
CA LYS A 183 0.32 6.42 -9.45
C LYS A 183 -1.10 6.59 -8.91
N TYR A 184 -2.07 5.90 -9.49
CA TYR A 184 -3.49 5.98 -9.15
C TYR A 184 -3.94 4.84 -8.22
N CYS A 185 -3.08 3.86 -8.00
CA CYS A 185 -3.33 2.78 -7.06
C CYS A 185 -3.20 3.27 -5.62
N ASN A 186 -4.14 2.89 -4.77
CA ASN A 186 -3.94 2.91 -3.33
C ASN A 186 -3.66 1.50 -2.82
N VAL A 187 -2.79 1.42 -1.80
CA VAL A 187 -2.36 0.15 -1.16
C VAL A 187 -3.11 -0.11 0.16
N SER A 188 -3.75 -1.28 0.28
CA SER A 188 -4.41 -1.75 1.51
C SER A 188 -4.14 -3.24 1.73
N ARG A 189 -4.56 -3.76 2.87
CA ARG A 189 -4.28 -5.13 3.31
C ARG A 189 -5.57 -5.82 3.69
N ILE A 190 -5.60 -7.14 3.47
CA ILE A 190 -6.69 -7.98 3.99
C ILE A 190 -6.58 -8.04 5.51
N CYS A 191 -7.70 -7.83 6.18
CA CYS A 191 -7.85 -7.96 7.62
C CYS A 191 -8.88 -9.05 7.91
N PHE A 192 -8.68 -9.80 8.98
CA PHE A 192 -9.59 -10.85 9.40
C PHE A 192 -10.44 -10.35 10.57
N SER A 193 -11.75 -10.61 10.50
CA SER A 193 -12.65 -10.47 11.64
C SER A 193 -12.55 -11.71 12.54
N GLY A 194 -12.94 -11.57 13.81
CA GLY A 194 -13.01 -12.69 14.77
C GLY A 194 -13.85 -13.87 14.28
N ASN A 195 -14.81 -13.60 13.39
CA ASN A 195 -15.68 -14.61 12.78
C ASN A 195 -15.07 -15.29 11.53
N GLY A 196 -13.78 -15.05 11.24
CA GLY A 196 -13.05 -15.66 10.12
C GLY A 196 -13.25 -14.97 8.76
N PHE A 197 -14.13 -13.96 8.67
CA PHE A 197 -14.35 -13.21 7.43
C PHE A 197 -13.21 -12.26 7.09
N GLN A 198 -12.94 -12.11 5.79
CA GLN A 198 -11.90 -11.24 5.24
C GLN A 198 -12.48 -9.91 4.80
N TYR A 199 -11.82 -8.82 5.19
CA TYR A 199 -12.20 -7.45 4.89
C TYR A 199 -11.02 -6.63 4.36
N ILE A 200 -11.32 -5.66 3.51
CA ILE A 200 -10.39 -4.68 2.98
C ILE A 200 -10.81 -3.32 3.57
N PRO A 201 -10.01 -2.74 4.47
CA PRO A 201 -10.37 -1.49 5.12
C PRO A 201 -10.32 -0.34 4.11
N LYS A 202 -11.31 0.54 4.21
CA LYS A 202 -11.40 1.78 3.44
C LYS A 202 -10.40 2.80 3.99
N ARG A 203 -9.18 2.82 3.47
CA ARG A 203 -8.10 3.76 3.86
C ARG A 203 -7.82 4.84 2.81
N TRP A 204 -8.78 5.08 1.93
CA TRP A 204 -8.55 5.71 0.63
C TRP A 204 -9.16 7.10 0.44
N ILE A 205 -9.61 7.74 1.53
CA ILE A 205 -10.22 9.07 1.55
C ILE A 205 -9.47 9.91 2.57
#